data_AF-A0A430BEH0-F1
#
_entry.id   AF-A0A430BEH0-F1
#
_cell.length_a   1.000
_cell.length_b   1.000
_cell.length_c   1.000
_cell.angle_alpha   90.00
_cell.angle_beta   90.00
_cell.angle_gamma   90.00
#
_symmetry.space_group_name_H-M   'P 1'
#
loop_
_entity.id
_entity.type
_entity.pdbx_description
1 polymer ?
#
loop_
_entity_poly.entity_id
_entity_poly.type
_entity_poly.pdbx_seq_one_letter_code
_entity_poly.pdbx_strand_id
1 'polypeptide(L)'
;MATRGDTSDIQDGPAPDNRLDLYKQGMADGAIADAVGVNKSTIIKWRQRHNLPQVGKLTRIARSPAAIAAGQSADEERRMLYDQGWLDIQIAEYVGVTGHAIMKWRNVHGLPTQLNRGHNRKTIGTRLYVMPDGRRRAVALFAREITIGKIAAGLGINRKTLEKWRTAFLRDHPNSRYPRPAPPPPSWLLTKGQAPRQFLASSKVRRAFVLYADGLADTAIATDIGVARQNITAWRISTGLPPVPKVRRSTQGTTRVAAKPPITPHRDPIYRAIFGAIGRGMADDLRDDAISELWIAMAEGRLDLEAIRKGGRREAWRIAEKLTDSRRNRSIDAEIGDDGFTLLDVMRDDSAADWLEEMGATVW
;
A
#
# COMPACT_ATOMS: atom_id res chain seq x y z
N MET A 1 -66.81 -12.83 0.70
CA MET A 1 -66.73 -11.54 -0.01
C MET A 1 -65.33 -10.98 0.21
N ALA A 2 -64.43 -11.14 -0.75
CA ALA A 2 -63.09 -10.56 -0.73
C ALA A 2 -62.85 -9.96 -2.12
N THR A 3 -62.78 -8.63 -2.18
CA THR A 3 -62.60 -7.84 -3.40
C THR A 3 -61.16 -8.02 -3.89
N ARG A 4 -61.00 -8.72 -5.02
CA ARG A 4 -59.76 -8.69 -5.83
C ARG A 4 -59.56 -7.27 -6.32
N GLY A 5 -58.53 -6.61 -5.80
CA GLY A 5 -58.03 -5.35 -6.32
C GLY A 5 -57.45 -5.57 -7.71
N ASP A 6 -58.14 -4.98 -8.67
CA ASP A 6 -57.77 -4.84 -10.07
C ASP A 6 -56.46 -4.04 -10.17
N THR A 7 -55.34 -4.74 -10.30
CA THR A 7 -54.06 -4.17 -10.73
C THR A 7 -54.17 -3.90 -12.22
N SER A 8 -54.83 -2.79 -12.53
CA SER A 8 -54.83 -2.17 -13.84
C SER A 8 -53.39 -1.83 -14.23
N ASP A 9 -52.88 -2.64 -15.16
CA ASP A 9 -52.31 -2.15 -16.40
C ASP A 9 -51.31 -0.98 -16.23
N ILE A 10 -50.16 -1.27 -15.61
CA ILE A 10 -48.93 -0.53 -15.88
C ILE A 10 -48.55 -0.86 -17.32
N GLN A 11 -49.08 -0.09 -18.26
CA GLN A 11 -48.56 0.00 -19.61
C GLN A 11 -47.18 0.67 -19.56
N ASP A 12 -46.17 -0.05 -19.06
CA ASP A 12 -44.74 0.22 -19.27
C ASP A 12 -44.36 -0.19 -20.70
N GLY A 13 -45.10 0.30 -21.68
CA GLY A 13 -44.59 0.39 -23.04
C GLY A 13 -43.41 1.37 -23.00
N PRO A 14 -42.22 1.03 -23.53
CA PRO A 14 -41.08 1.93 -23.47
C PRO A 14 -41.49 3.25 -24.13
N ALA A 15 -41.51 4.33 -23.35
CA ALA A 15 -41.77 5.67 -23.83
C ALA A 15 -40.96 5.90 -25.13
N PRO A 16 -41.55 6.55 -26.16
CA PRO A 16 -40.89 6.77 -27.44
C PRO A 16 -39.47 7.31 -27.21
N ASP A 17 -38.51 6.66 -27.86
CA ASP A 17 -37.08 6.66 -27.54
C ASP A 17 -36.44 8.06 -27.76
N ASN A 18 -36.74 9.01 -26.86
CA ASN A 18 -36.34 10.43 -26.87
C ASN A 18 -34.81 10.64 -26.80
N ARG A 19 -34.04 9.54 -26.75
CA ARG A 19 -32.57 9.54 -26.74
C ARG A 19 -31.99 10.14 -28.03
N LEU A 20 -32.62 9.89 -29.18
CA LEU A 20 -32.11 10.40 -30.48
C LEU A 20 -32.28 11.91 -30.61
N ASP A 21 -33.39 12.45 -30.13
CA ASP A 21 -33.65 13.89 -30.22
C ASP A 21 -32.77 14.68 -29.24
N LEU A 22 -32.61 14.19 -28.01
CA LEU A 22 -31.64 14.74 -27.05
C LEU A 22 -30.20 14.68 -27.58
N TYR A 23 -29.85 13.61 -28.30
CA TYR A 23 -28.55 13.48 -28.96
C TYR A 23 -28.38 14.50 -30.10
N LYS A 24 -29.39 14.69 -30.95
CA LYS A 24 -29.39 15.70 -32.03
C LYS A 24 -29.31 17.14 -31.50
N GLN A 25 -29.81 17.38 -30.29
CA GLN A 25 -29.66 18.66 -29.57
C GLN A 25 -28.24 18.88 -29.01
N GLY A 26 -27.32 17.93 -29.17
CA GLY A 26 -25.93 18.08 -28.72
C GLY A 26 -25.73 17.83 -27.22
N MET A 27 -26.66 17.14 -26.55
CA MET A 27 -26.46 16.74 -25.17
C MET A 27 -25.40 15.65 -25.02
N ALA A 28 -24.58 15.76 -23.98
CA ALA A 28 -23.59 14.72 -23.65
C ALA A 28 -24.29 13.46 -23.10
N ASP A 29 -23.68 12.28 -23.30
CA ASP A 29 -24.21 10.97 -22.87
C ASP A 29 -24.68 10.93 -21.39
N GLY A 30 -24.08 11.75 -20.51
CA GLY A 30 -24.49 11.87 -19.10
C GLY A 30 -25.82 12.63 -18.93
N ALA A 31 -25.99 13.76 -19.61
CA ALA A 31 -27.22 14.55 -19.55
C ALA A 31 -28.41 13.79 -20.19
N ILE A 32 -28.15 13.06 -21.28
CA ILE A 32 -29.15 12.18 -21.89
C ILE A 32 -29.57 11.08 -20.90
N ALA A 33 -28.61 10.52 -20.16
CA ALA A 33 -28.88 9.49 -19.17
C ALA A 33 -29.75 10.00 -18.01
N ASP A 34 -29.46 11.19 -17.50
CA ASP A 34 -30.24 11.83 -16.44
C ASP A 34 -31.66 12.19 -16.93
N ALA A 35 -31.79 12.73 -18.14
CA ALA A 35 -33.08 13.10 -18.73
C ALA A 35 -33.99 11.90 -19.00
N VAL A 36 -33.42 10.75 -19.33
CA VAL A 36 -34.15 9.51 -19.64
C VAL A 36 -34.28 8.59 -18.42
N GLY A 37 -33.66 8.93 -17.29
CA GLY A 37 -33.71 8.11 -16.07
C GLY A 37 -32.99 6.76 -16.19
N VAL A 38 -31.92 6.68 -16.99
CA VAL A 38 -31.15 5.45 -17.20
C VAL A 38 -29.68 5.63 -16.83
N ASN A 39 -28.97 4.52 -16.60
CA ASN A 39 -27.53 4.59 -16.37
C ASN A 39 -26.79 5.09 -17.62
N LYS A 40 -25.79 5.96 -17.45
CA LYS A 40 -24.88 6.45 -18.51
C LYS A 40 -24.33 5.35 -19.42
N SER A 41 -23.99 4.19 -18.87
CA SER A 41 -23.49 3.05 -19.65
C SER A 41 -24.52 2.50 -20.65
N THR A 42 -25.81 2.63 -20.37
CA THR A 42 -26.91 2.27 -21.27
C THR A 42 -26.97 3.22 -22.47
N ILE A 43 -26.82 4.52 -22.25
CA ILE A 43 -26.75 5.52 -23.35
C ILE A 43 -25.51 5.29 -24.21
N ILE A 44 -24.35 4.99 -23.62
CA ILE A 44 -23.12 4.67 -24.38
C ILE A 44 -23.34 3.46 -25.29
N LYS A 45 -23.92 2.37 -24.76
CA LYS A 45 -24.20 1.15 -25.54
C LYS A 45 -25.24 1.42 -26.64
N TRP A 46 -26.31 2.15 -26.32
CA TRP A 46 -27.32 2.58 -27.30
C TRP A 46 -26.66 3.37 -28.44
N ARG A 47 -25.87 4.40 -28.11
CA ARG A 47 -25.15 5.24 -29.06
C ARG A 47 -24.22 4.42 -29.97
N GLN A 48 -23.49 3.44 -29.41
CA GLN A 48 -22.63 2.52 -30.16
C GLN A 48 -23.41 1.63 -31.13
N ARG A 49 -24.56 1.07 -30.72
CA ARG A 49 -25.41 0.25 -31.61
C ARG A 49 -25.95 1.05 -32.80
N HIS A 50 -26.18 2.35 -32.62
CA HIS A 50 -26.64 3.25 -33.68
C HIS A 50 -25.49 3.93 -34.45
N ASN A 51 -24.23 3.52 -34.23
CA ASN A 51 -23.04 4.10 -34.88
C ASN A 51 -22.92 5.64 -34.74
N LEU A 52 -23.44 6.19 -33.65
CA LEU A 52 -23.41 7.62 -33.39
C LEU A 52 -22.07 8.01 -32.73
N PRO A 53 -21.39 9.09 -33.19
CA PRO A 53 -20.14 9.55 -32.56
C PRO A 53 -20.38 10.07 -31.13
N GLN A 54 -19.33 10.24 -30.33
CA GLN A 54 -19.50 10.75 -28.97
C GLN A 54 -19.70 12.27 -29.00
N VAL A 55 -20.89 12.74 -28.60
CA VAL A 55 -21.19 14.17 -28.42
C VAL A 55 -20.31 14.73 -27.32
N GLY A 56 -19.61 15.83 -27.61
CA GLY A 56 -18.61 16.43 -26.72
C GLY A 56 -17.20 15.83 -26.81
N LYS A 57 -16.97 14.81 -27.66
CA LYS A 57 -15.60 14.41 -28.08
C LYS A 57 -15.27 14.73 -29.54
N LEU A 58 -16.26 15.09 -30.36
CA LEU A 58 -16.07 15.96 -31.52
C LEU A 58 -16.05 17.40 -30.98
N THR A 59 -15.02 18.23 -30.97
CA THR A 59 -13.69 18.25 -31.56
C THR A 59 -12.82 19.12 -30.64
N ARG A 60 -11.98 18.54 -29.78
CA ARG A 60 -10.77 19.25 -29.31
C ARG A 60 -9.64 19.16 -30.34
N ILE A 61 -10.02 18.89 -31.58
CA ILE A 61 -9.22 18.77 -32.78
C ILE A 61 -10.03 19.48 -33.88
N ALA A 62 -10.28 20.77 -33.73
CA ALA A 62 -9.95 21.59 -34.88
C ALA A 62 -8.43 21.47 -34.96
N ARG A 63 -7.88 20.83 -36.01
CA ARG A 63 -6.47 21.05 -36.35
C ARG A 63 -6.26 22.56 -36.31
N SER A 64 -5.13 23.03 -35.80
CA SER A 64 -4.77 24.44 -35.91
C SER A 64 -5.12 24.90 -37.35
N PRO A 65 -5.95 25.94 -37.52
CA PRO A 65 -6.30 26.44 -38.85
C PRO A 65 -5.06 26.70 -39.72
N ALA A 66 -3.93 27.03 -39.08
CA ALA A 66 -2.63 27.19 -39.72
C ALA A 66 -2.09 25.88 -40.33
N ALA A 67 -2.23 24.74 -39.64
CA ALA A 67 -1.74 23.44 -40.12
C ALA A 67 -2.57 22.90 -41.29
N ILE A 68 -3.88 23.18 -41.31
CA ILE A 68 -4.72 22.87 -42.49
C ILE A 68 -4.34 23.78 -43.67
N ALA A 69 -4.10 25.07 -43.42
CA ALA A 69 -3.76 26.03 -44.47
C ALA A 69 -2.37 25.82 -45.08
N ALA A 70 -1.40 25.32 -44.31
CA ALA A 70 -0.01 25.13 -44.77
C ALA A 70 0.26 23.80 -45.48
N GLY A 71 -0.71 22.86 -45.50
CA GLY A 71 -0.52 21.53 -46.09
C GLY A 71 0.55 20.67 -45.40
N GLN A 72 1.13 21.13 -44.29
CA GLN A 72 2.13 20.42 -43.53
C GLN A 72 1.50 19.19 -42.86
N SER A 73 2.20 18.06 -42.93
CA SER A 73 1.74 16.89 -42.19
C SER A 73 1.80 17.20 -40.69
N ALA A 74 0.83 16.71 -39.92
CA ALA A 74 0.83 16.88 -38.46
C ALA A 74 2.09 16.29 -37.79
N ASP A 75 2.87 15.51 -38.54
CA ASP A 75 4.14 14.94 -38.13
C ASP A 75 5.29 15.95 -38.23
N GLU A 76 5.36 16.71 -39.34
CA GLU A 76 6.32 17.78 -39.57
C GLU A 76 6.17 18.91 -38.55
N GLU A 77 4.93 19.32 -38.26
CA GLU A 77 4.66 20.37 -37.28
C GLU A 77 5.14 19.97 -35.87
N ARG A 78 4.86 18.73 -35.45
CA ARG A 78 5.37 18.18 -34.18
C ARG A 78 6.89 18.11 -34.17
N ARG A 79 7.51 17.74 -35.30
CA ARG A 79 8.96 17.66 -35.43
C ARG A 79 9.61 19.03 -35.31
N MET A 80 9.06 20.04 -35.99
CA MET A 80 9.53 21.42 -35.92
C MET A 80 9.45 21.97 -34.49
N LEU A 81 8.31 21.81 -33.81
CA LEU A 81 8.13 22.27 -32.42
C LEU A 81 9.09 21.55 -31.48
N TYR A 82 9.28 20.25 -31.68
CA TYR A 82 10.27 19.49 -30.94
C TYR A 82 11.68 20.04 -31.19
N ASP A 83 12.12 20.21 -32.43
CA ASP A 83 13.47 20.70 -32.74
C ASP A 83 13.72 22.14 -32.23
N GLN A 84 12.67 22.93 -32.00
CA GLN A 84 12.71 24.24 -31.32
C GLN A 84 12.88 24.17 -29.79
N GLY A 85 12.89 22.99 -29.17
CA GLY A 85 13.06 22.86 -27.73
C GLY A 85 11.74 22.85 -26.93
N TRP A 86 10.58 22.64 -27.57
CA TRP A 86 9.31 22.60 -26.87
C TRP A 86 9.11 21.29 -26.10
N LEU A 87 8.54 21.39 -24.90
CA LEU A 87 8.19 20.23 -24.08
C LEU A 87 6.96 19.50 -24.66
N ASP A 88 6.88 18.18 -24.47
CA ASP A 88 5.77 17.32 -24.93
C ASP A 88 4.37 17.91 -24.60
N ILE A 89 4.23 18.60 -23.45
CA ILE A 89 2.96 19.19 -23.02
C ILE A 89 2.60 20.45 -23.82
N GLN A 90 3.60 21.26 -24.17
CA GLN A 90 3.41 22.49 -24.95
C GLN A 90 3.11 22.14 -26.40
N ILE A 91 3.83 21.16 -26.96
CA ILE A 91 3.52 20.61 -28.29
C ILE A 91 2.10 20.06 -28.32
N ALA A 92 1.69 19.33 -27.27
CA ALA A 92 0.36 18.76 -27.19
C ALA A 92 -0.75 19.82 -27.14
N GLU A 93 -0.57 20.87 -26.32
CA GLU A 93 -1.49 21.99 -26.22
C GLU A 93 -1.60 22.75 -27.55
N TYR A 94 -0.47 23.03 -28.19
CA TYR A 94 -0.42 23.73 -29.47
C TYR A 94 -1.07 22.95 -30.61
N VAL A 95 -0.77 21.65 -30.73
CA VAL A 95 -1.31 20.78 -31.80
C VAL A 95 -2.74 20.31 -31.50
N GLY A 96 -3.27 20.57 -30.30
CA GLY A 96 -4.61 20.12 -29.89
C GLY A 96 -4.69 18.60 -29.66
N VAL A 97 -3.62 17.98 -29.17
CA VAL A 97 -3.57 16.55 -28.83
C VAL A 97 -3.26 16.34 -27.35
N THR A 98 -3.30 15.10 -26.87
CA THR A 98 -2.90 14.81 -25.49
C THR A 98 -1.37 14.70 -25.38
N GLY A 99 -0.81 15.06 -24.22
CA GLY A 99 0.63 14.86 -23.96
C GLY A 99 1.08 13.40 -24.12
N HIS A 100 0.18 12.43 -23.89
CA HIS A 100 0.45 11.02 -24.14
C HIS A 100 0.59 10.70 -25.65
N ALA A 101 -0.18 11.37 -26.51
CA ALA A 101 -0.06 11.22 -27.96
C ALA A 101 1.30 11.73 -28.47
N ILE A 102 1.76 12.88 -27.99
CA ILE A 102 3.11 13.39 -28.32
C ILE A 102 4.20 12.47 -27.79
N MET A 103 4.06 11.96 -26.56
CA MET A 103 5.00 10.97 -26.01
C MET A 103 5.08 9.70 -26.87
N LYS A 104 3.94 9.17 -27.34
CA LYS A 104 3.90 7.99 -28.23
C LYS A 104 4.54 8.31 -29.59
N TRP A 105 4.18 9.46 -30.18
CA TRP A 105 4.76 9.96 -31.42
C TRP A 105 6.30 10.07 -31.34
N ARG A 106 6.80 10.65 -30.25
CA ARG A 106 8.24 10.80 -29.95
C ARG A 106 8.95 9.45 -29.88
N ASN A 107 8.33 8.47 -29.21
CA ASN A 107 8.90 7.11 -29.08
C ASN A 107 8.95 6.38 -30.43
N VAL A 108 7.95 6.52 -31.29
CA VAL A 108 7.94 5.92 -32.65
C VAL A 108 9.08 6.48 -33.49
N HIS A 109 9.40 7.76 -33.32
CA HIS A 109 10.48 8.45 -34.04
C HIS A 109 11.85 8.37 -33.34
N GLY A 110 11.97 7.60 -32.25
CA GLY A 110 13.25 7.43 -31.53
C GLY A 110 13.79 8.71 -30.89
N LEU A 111 12.95 9.74 -30.69
CA LEU A 111 13.37 11.03 -30.13
C LEU A 111 13.50 10.93 -28.60
N PRO A 112 14.56 11.47 -27.97
CA PRO A 112 14.69 11.50 -26.52
C PRO A 112 13.62 12.41 -25.88
N THR A 113 13.45 12.40 -24.56
CA THR A 113 12.60 13.42 -23.92
C THR A 113 13.42 14.69 -23.72
N GLN A 114 12.82 15.85 -23.98
CA GLN A 114 13.46 17.15 -23.71
C GLN A 114 13.44 17.55 -22.24
N LEU A 115 12.84 16.72 -21.38
CA LEU A 115 12.98 16.89 -19.95
C LEU A 115 14.43 16.56 -19.57
N ASN A 116 15.17 17.58 -19.11
CA ASN A 116 16.49 17.41 -18.50
C ASN A 116 16.44 16.23 -17.52
N ARG A 117 17.24 15.18 -17.81
CA ARG A 117 17.33 13.96 -16.99
C ARG A 117 17.63 14.38 -15.53
N GLY A 118 16.60 14.35 -14.69
CA GLY A 118 16.66 14.83 -13.31
C GLY A 118 15.40 15.56 -12.83
N HIS A 119 14.57 16.07 -13.75
CA HIS A 119 13.31 16.74 -13.39
C HIS A 119 12.18 15.72 -13.28
N ASN A 120 11.93 15.27 -12.05
CA ASN A 120 10.78 14.44 -11.71
C ASN A 120 9.48 15.14 -12.13
N ARG A 121 8.64 14.42 -12.90
CA ARG A 121 7.35 14.86 -13.49
C ARG A 121 6.33 15.44 -12.50
N LYS A 122 6.55 15.28 -11.18
CA LYS A 122 5.67 15.78 -10.10
C LYS A 122 6.00 17.19 -9.61
N THR A 123 7.08 17.83 -10.08
CA THR A 123 7.61 19.06 -9.46
C THR A 123 7.40 20.35 -10.27
N ILE A 124 6.89 20.26 -11.50
CA ILE A 124 6.85 21.41 -12.43
C ILE A 124 5.65 22.34 -12.16
N GLY A 125 4.59 21.87 -11.50
CA GLY A 125 3.38 22.68 -11.30
C GLY A 125 3.40 23.69 -10.14
N THR A 126 4.42 23.72 -9.26
CA THR A 126 4.32 24.57 -8.04
C THR A 126 5.65 24.99 -7.41
N ARG A 127 6.80 24.74 -8.04
CA ARG A 127 8.09 25.15 -7.48
C ARG A 127 8.57 26.41 -8.18
N LEU A 128 8.12 27.56 -7.66
CA LEU A 128 8.89 28.82 -7.76
C LEU A 128 10.35 28.49 -7.49
N TYR A 129 11.23 28.91 -8.41
CA TYR A 129 12.66 28.73 -8.34
C TYR A 129 13.18 29.09 -6.94
N VAL A 130 13.51 28.09 -6.13
CA VAL A 130 14.47 28.33 -5.05
C VAL A 130 15.82 28.39 -5.73
N MET A 131 16.23 29.61 -6.07
CA MET A 131 17.61 29.86 -6.46
C MET A 131 18.52 29.43 -5.30
N PRO A 132 19.74 28.92 -5.58
CA PRO A 132 20.75 28.60 -4.55
C PRO A 132 20.96 29.73 -3.53
N ASP A 133 20.72 30.98 -3.94
CA ASP A 133 20.81 32.17 -3.11
C ASP A 133 19.73 32.22 -2.00
N GLY A 134 18.51 31.71 -2.25
CA GLY A 134 17.43 31.71 -1.27
C GLY A 134 17.75 30.86 -0.03
N ARG A 135 18.41 29.71 -0.24
CA ARG A 135 18.87 28.86 0.88
C ARG A 135 20.00 29.52 1.67
N ARG A 136 20.97 30.12 0.99
CA ARG A 136 22.09 30.82 1.65
C ARG A 136 21.60 32.00 2.50
N ARG A 137 20.72 32.83 1.95
CA ARG A 137 20.08 33.94 2.68
C ARG A 137 19.27 33.45 3.88
N ALA A 138 18.45 32.40 3.70
CA ALA A 138 17.69 31.83 4.82
C ALA A 138 18.60 31.33 5.96
N VAL A 139 19.72 30.67 5.62
CA VAL A 139 20.71 30.22 6.61
C VAL A 139 21.35 31.39 7.36
N ALA A 140 21.74 32.46 6.65
CA ALA A 140 22.27 33.66 7.30
C ALA A 140 21.26 34.35 8.23
N LEU A 141 19.97 34.32 7.88
CA LEU A 141 18.89 34.85 8.72
C LEU A 141 18.60 33.94 9.93
N PHE A 142 18.74 32.62 9.80
CA PHE A 142 18.66 31.69 10.95
C PHE A 142 19.80 31.91 11.95
N ALA A 143 21.01 32.19 11.49
CA ALA A 143 22.14 32.53 12.35
C ALA A 143 21.93 33.83 13.14
N ARG A 144 21.00 34.69 12.71
CA ARG A 144 20.57 35.91 13.40
C ARG A 144 19.26 35.73 14.20
N GLU A 145 18.85 34.48 14.42
CA GLU A 145 17.65 34.10 15.20
C GLU A 145 16.32 34.66 14.67
N ILE A 146 16.25 35.00 13.38
CA ILE A 146 15.01 35.50 12.77
C ILE A 146 14.01 34.34 12.63
N THR A 147 12.75 34.59 13.02
CA THR A 147 11.70 33.57 12.97
C THR A 147 11.37 33.14 11.53
N ILE A 148 11.01 31.85 11.38
CA ILE A 148 10.68 31.24 10.07
C ILE A 148 9.58 32.04 9.35
N GLY A 149 8.61 32.58 10.10
CA GLY A 149 7.51 33.38 9.53
C GLY A 149 8.00 34.66 8.83
N LYS A 150 8.94 35.39 9.44
CA LYS A 150 9.53 36.61 8.85
C LYS A 150 10.39 36.28 7.62
N ILE A 151 11.15 35.18 7.67
CA ILE A 151 11.98 34.72 6.54
C ILE A 151 11.08 34.26 5.37
N ALA A 152 9.99 33.54 5.66
CA ALA A 152 9.04 33.07 4.66
C ALA A 152 8.40 34.23 3.91
N ALA A 153 7.94 35.26 4.65
CA ALA A 153 7.35 36.46 4.07
C ALA A 153 8.38 37.25 3.24
N GLY A 154 9.61 37.43 3.75
CA GLY A 154 10.65 38.22 3.08
C GLY A 154 11.23 37.57 1.83
N LEU A 155 11.29 36.24 1.76
CA LEU A 155 11.86 35.51 0.62
C LEU A 155 10.80 34.94 -0.34
N GLY A 156 9.51 35.00 0.00
CA GLY A 156 8.44 34.37 -0.78
C GLY A 156 8.53 32.83 -0.78
N ILE A 157 9.11 32.23 0.27
CA ILE A 157 9.36 30.78 0.36
C ILE A 157 8.36 30.14 1.32
N ASN A 158 7.82 28.99 0.94
CA ASN A 158 6.92 28.21 1.79
C ASN A 158 7.58 27.84 3.13
N ARG A 159 6.88 28.05 4.26
CA ARG A 159 7.35 27.75 5.62
C ARG A 159 7.91 26.34 5.79
N LYS A 160 7.27 25.32 5.21
CA LYS A 160 7.76 23.91 5.27
C LYS A 160 9.12 23.73 4.60
N THR A 161 9.41 24.53 3.57
CA THR A 161 10.73 24.50 2.91
C THR A 161 11.80 25.11 3.82
N LEU A 162 11.48 26.20 4.50
CA LEU A 162 12.36 26.85 5.47
C LEU A 162 12.60 25.99 6.72
N GLU A 163 11.58 25.30 7.23
CA GLU A 163 11.73 24.32 8.31
C GLU A 163 12.74 23.23 7.95
N LYS A 164 12.62 22.64 6.76
CA LYS A 164 13.58 21.65 6.27
C LYS A 164 15.00 22.20 6.21
N TRP A 165 15.18 23.45 5.80
CA TRP A 165 16.50 24.07 5.77
C TRP A 165 17.03 24.40 7.16
N ARG A 166 16.17 24.85 8.08
CA ARG A 166 16.53 25.08 9.48
C ARG A 166 16.97 23.80 10.15
N THR A 167 16.23 22.70 9.99
CA THR A 167 16.60 21.40 10.55
C THR A 167 17.93 20.90 9.96
N ALA A 168 18.16 21.09 8.67
CA ALA A 168 19.45 20.74 8.05
C ALA A 168 20.60 21.61 8.60
N PHE A 169 20.40 22.93 8.69
CA PHE A 169 21.39 23.86 9.24
C PHE A 169 21.73 23.55 10.71
N LEU A 170 20.70 23.34 11.54
CA LEU A 170 20.90 22.99 12.95
C LEU A 170 21.58 21.64 13.10
N ARG A 171 21.41 20.69 12.19
CA ARG A 171 22.13 19.41 12.25
C ARG A 171 23.64 19.56 12.06
N ASP A 172 24.05 20.52 11.25
CA ASP A 172 25.47 20.74 10.90
C ASP A 172 26.15 21.76 11.83
N HIS A 173 25.41 22.37 12.76
CA HIS A 173 25.95 23.37 13.69
C HIS A 173 26.73 22.68 14.84
N PRO A 174 27.95 23.13 15.16
CA PRO A 174 28.84 22.45 16.12
C PRO A 174 28.26 22.32 17.54
N ASN A 175 27.35 23.21 17.93
CA ASN A 175 26.71 23.22 19.26
C ASN A 175 25.30 22.62 19.28
N SER A 176 24.92 21.87 18.25
CA SER A 176 23.56 21.35 18.15
C SER A 176 23.33 20.15 19.06
N ARG A 177 22.40 20.28 20.00
CA ARG A 177 21.86 19.16 20.80
C ARG A 177 20.85 18.30 20.04
N TYR A 178 20.62 18.57 18.74
CA TYR A 178 19.71 17.74 17.95
C TYR A 178 20.36 16.39 17.65
N PRO A 179 19.71 15.27 18.00
CA PRO A 179 20.23 13.95 17.67
C PRO A 179 20.39 13.85 16.15
N ARG A 180 21.59 13.49 15.67
CA ARG A 180 21.77 13.08 14.28
C ARG A 180 20.87 11.87 14.06
N PRO A 181 19.85 11.92 13.19
CA PRO A 181 19.10 10.73 12.86
C PRO A 181 20.07 9.72 12.23
N ALA A 182 19.90 8.45 12.57
CA ALA A 182 20.64 7.36 11.94
C ALA A 182 20.60 7.52 10.41
N PRO A 183 21.69 7.18 9.68
CA PRO A 183 21.72 7.29 8.24
C PRO A 183 20.50 6.58 7.64
N PRO A 184 19.82 7.20 6.66
CA PRO A 184 18.66 6.57 6.06
C PRO A 184 19.08 5.22 5.45
N PRO A 185 18.25 4.18 5.56
CA PRO A 185 18.53 2.92 4.90
C PRO A 185 18.69 3.14 3.38
N PRO A 186 19.46 2.29 2.69
CA PRO A 186 19.82 2.48 1.29
C PRO A 186 18.58 2.70 0.41
N SER A 187 18.72 3.59 -0.57
CA SER A 187 17.63 4.24 -1.33
C SER A 187 16.69 3.31 -2.10
N TRP A 188 17.00 2.02 -2.21
CA TRP A 188 16.09 1.02 -2.78
C TRP A 188 14.96 0.62 -1.81
N LEU A 189 15.00 1.05 -0.54
CA LEU A 189 13.95 0.84 0.47
C LEU A 189 12.88 1.95 0.54
N LEU A 190 13.01 3.02 -0.24
CA LEU A 190 12.12 4.20 -0.15
C LEU A 190 11.28 4.41 -1.43
N THR A 191 10.39 3.47 -1.74
CA THR A 191 9.24 3.75 -2.60
C THR A 191 8.14 4.45 -1.79
N LYS A 192 8.15 5.78 -1.90
CA LYS A 192 7.10 6.77 -1.57
C LYS A 192 5.90 6.29 -0.73
N GLY A 193 5.94 6.63 0.56
CA GLY A 193 4.82 7.29 1.22
C GLY A 193 3.81 6.41 1.94
N GLN A 194 4.25 5.66 2.95
CA GLN A 194 3.55 5.38 4.21
C GLN A 194 4.53 4.62 5.10
N ALA A 195 4.71 5.04 6.36
CA ALA A 195 5.56 4.31 7.29
C ALA A 195 4.94 2.91 7.54
N PRO A 196 5.66 1.80 7.27
CA PRO A 196 5.06 0.48 7.14
C PRO A 196 4.78 -0.25 8.47
N ARG A 197 4.74 0.46 9.59
CA ARG A 197 4.71 -0.18 10.92
C ARG A 197 3.37 -0.84 11.31
N GLN A 198 2.30 -0.70 10.52
CA GLN A 198 0.95 -1.15 10.92
C GLN A 198 0.33 -2.29 10.10
N PHE A 199 1.03 -2.90 9.14
CA PHE A 199 0.34 -3.70 8.11
C PHE A 199 -0.21 -5.07 8.56
N LEU A 200 0.27 -5.61 9.68
CA LEU A 200 -0.17 -6.92 10.17
C LEU A 200 -0.23 -6.88 11.70
N ALA A 201 -1.35 -7.34 12.26
CA ALA A 201 -1.41 -7.68 13.68
C ALA A 201 -0.27 -8.68 14.01
N SER A 202 0.25 -8.63 15.24
CA SER A 202 1.39 -9.45 15.69
C SER A 202 1.22 -10.94 15.36
N SER A 203 0.01 -11.48 15.49
CA SER A 203 -0.33 -12.87 15.14
C SER A 203 -0.15 -13.17 13.65
N LYS A 204 -0.55 -12.26 12.76
CA LYS A 204 -0.41 -12.41 11.31
C LYS A 204 1.05 -12.31 10.86
N VAL A 205 1.86 -11.48 11.53
CA VAL A 205 3.31 -11.41 11.27
C VAL A 205 3.98 -12.74 11.59
N ARG A 206 3.71 -13.32 12.77
CA ARG A 206 4.25 -14.63 13.15
C ARG A 206 3.85 -15.72 12.16
N ARG A 207 2.56 -15.75 11.76
CA ARG A 207 2.06 -16.68 10.73
C ARG A 207 2.76 -16.49 9.38
N ALA A 208 2.95 -15.24 8.94
CA ALA A 208 3.66 -14.95 7.68
C ALA A 208 5.11 -15.43 7.69
N PHE A 209 5.78 -15.30 8.83
CA PHE A 209 7.16 -15.76 9.00
C PHE A 209 7.27 -17.28 8.88
N VAL A 210 6.38 -18.04 9.53
CA VAL A 210 6.34 -19.51 9.44
C VAL A 210 6.10 -19.96 7.99
N LEU A 211 5.08 -19.42 7.33
CA LEU A 211 4.77 -19.81 5.94
C LEU A 211 5.88 -19.43 4.96
N TYR A 212 6.59 -18.33 5.22
CA TYR A 212 7.76 -17.95 4.43
C TYR A 212 8.92 -18.93 4.63
N ALA A 213 9.18 -19.34 5.89
CA ALA A 213 10.20 -20.36 6.20
C ALA A 213 9.88 -21.71 5.54
N ASP A 214 8.59 -22.05 5.40
CA ASP A 214 8.11 -23.21 4.65
C ASP A 214 8.28 -23.08 3.11
N GLY A 215 8.81 -21.96 2.63
CA GLY A 215 9.06 -21.70 1.21
C GLY A 215 7.81 -21.34 0.40
N LEU A 216 6.74 -20.86 1.03
CA LEU A 216 5.56 -20.39 0.30
C LEU A 216 5.84 -19.03 -0.36
N ALA A 217 5.38 -18.86 -1.59
CA ALA A 217 5.42 -17.57 -2.28
C ALA A 217 4.45 -16.56 -1.63
N ASP A 218 4.75 -15.26 -1.74
CA ASP A 218 3.94 -14.15 -1.19
C ASP A 218 2.43 -14.28 -1.48
N THR A 219 2.05 -14.80 -2.65
CA THR A 219 0.64 -15.05 -3.01
C THR A 219 -0.04 -16.11 -2.15
N ALA A 220 0.66 -17.20 -1.84
CA ALA A 220 0.09 -18.28 -1.04
C ALA A 220 0.01 -17.87 0.44
N ILE A 221 1.05 -17.17 0.93
CA ILE A 221 1.05 -16.56 2.27
C ILE A 221 -0.12 -15.58 2.41
N ALA A 222 -0.35 -14.71 1.42
CA ALA A 222 -1.42 -13.73 1.42
C ALA A 222 -2.81 -14.38 1.49
N THR A 223 -3.02 -15.48 0.74
CA THR A 223 -4.26 -16.25 0.79
C THR A 223 -4.46 -16.94 2.13
N ASP A 224 -3.42 -17.55 2.73
CA ASP A 224 -3.53 -18.23 4.04
C ASP A 224 -3.89 -17.25 5.16
N ILE A 225 -3.30 -16.05 5.14
CA ILE A 225 -3.46 -15.05 6.21
C ILE A 225 -4.70 -14.14 5.99
N GLY A 226 -5.31 -14.20 4.80
CA GLY A 226 -6.45 -13.37 4.44
C GLY A 226 -6.08 -11.88 4.32
N VAL A 227 -4.96 -11.59 3.66
CA VAL A 227 -4.49 -10.20 3.42
C VAL A 227 -4.15 -10.00 1.95
N ALA A 228 -4.11 -8.74 1.50
CA ALA A 228 -3.68 -8.42 0.15
C ALA A 228 -2.21 -8.84 -0.04
N ARG A 229 -1.89 -9.44 -1.20
CA ARG A 229 -0.52 -9.82 -1.58
C ARG A 229 0.49 -8.69 -1.38
N GLN A 230 0.10 -7.45 -1.69
CA GLN A 230 0.94 -6.27 -1.55
C GLN A 230 1.43 -6.07 -0.10
N ASN A 231 0.62 -6.43 0.90
CA ASN A 231 0.97 -6.32 2.31
C ASN A 231 2.05 -7.35 2.68
N ILE A 232 1.94 -8.60 2.20
CA ILE A 232 2.97 -9.62 2.43
C ILE A 232 4.27 -9.25 1.71
N THR A 233 4.19 -8.77 0.46
CA THR A 233 5.38 -8.31 -0.27
C THR A 233 6.05 -7.14 0.45
N ALA A 234 5.28 -6.17 0.95
CA ALA A 234 5.82 -5.04 1.71
C ALA A 234 6.46 -5.50 3.03
N TRP A 235 5.79 -6.37 3.78
CA TRP A 235 6.31 -6.98 5.01
C TRP A 235 7.61 -7.76 4.77
N ARG A 236 7.67 -8.57 3.71
CA ARG A 236 8.87 -9.34 3.34
C ARG A 236 10.05 -8.42 3.05
N ILE A 237 9.82 -7.36 2.27
CA ILE A 237 10.84 -6.34 1.94
C ILE A 237 11.28 -5.59 3.21
N SER A 238 10.35 -5.16 4.07
CA SER A 238 10.71 -4.44 5.29
C SER A 238 11.52 -5.28 6.27
N THR A 239 11.37 -6.60 6.22
CA THR A 239 12.09 -7.57 7.07
C THR A 239 13.42 -8.02 6.43
N GLY A 240 13.77 -7.52 5.23
CA GLY A 240 15.01 -7.90 4.52
C GLY A 240 15.00 -9.32 3.96
N LEU A 241 13.84 -9.97 3.86
CA LEU A 241 13.73 -11.34 3.36
C LEU A 241 13.78 -11.37 1.82
N PRO A 242 14.61 -12.24 1.20
CA PRO A 242 14.69 -12.34 -0.26
C PRO A 242 13.36 -12.83 -0.86
N PRO A 243 13.11 -12.63 -2.16
CA PRO A 243 11.93 -13.22 -2.79
C PRO A 243 12.11 -14.74 -2.87
N VAL A 244 11.09 -15.49 -2.45
CA VAL A 244 11.09 -16.96 -2.63
C VAL A 244 11.20 -17.25 -4.14
N PRO A 245 12.23 -18.00 -4.58
CA PRO A 245 12.43 -18.29 -5.99
C PRO A 245 11.18 -18.95 -6.54
N LYS A 246 10.65 -18.41 -7.64
CA LYS A 246 9.56 -19.06 -8.35
C LYS A 246 10.10 -20.39 -8.83
N VAL A 247 9.66 -21.49 -8.22
CA VAL A 247 9.85 -22.82 -8.81
C VAL A 247 9.31 -22.71 -10.22
N ARG A 248 10.20 -22.69 -11.21
CA ARG A 248 9.81 -22.71 -12.62
C ARG A 248 8.97 -23.96 -12.75
N ARG A 249 7.64 -23.80 -12.86
CA ARG A 249 6.77 -24.90 -13.24
C ARG A 249 7.35 -25.41 -14.55
N SER A 250 8.02 -26.55 -14.51
CA SER A 250 8.44 -27.22 -15.73
C SER A 250 7.18 -27.40 -16.54
N THR A 251 7.24 -27.00 -17.81
CA THR A 251 6.17 -27.12 -18.78
C THR A 251 6.01 -28.60 -19.17
N GLN A 252 5.87 -29.49 -18.19
CA GLN A 252 5.52 -30.89 -18.41
C GLN A 252 4.09 -31.10 -17.94
N GLY A 253 3.22 -31.32 -18.93
CA GLY A 253 1.87 -31.87 -18.85
C GLY A 253 1.11 -31.67 -17.55
N THR A 254 0.20 -30.71 -17.53
CA THR A 254 -0.85 -30.61 -16.51
C THR A 254 -1.82 -31.79 -16.63
N THR A 255 -1.48 -32.95 -16.07
CA THR A 255 -2.46 -33.75 -15.37
C THR A 255 -2.77 -33.01 -14.07
N ARG A 256 -4.04 -32.69 -13.89
CA ARG A 256 -4.57 -31.89 -12.78
C ARG A 256 -4.54 -32.73 -11.50
N VAL A 257 -3.35 -33.00 -10.97
CA VAL A 257 -3.19 -33.55 -9.62
C VAL A 257 -3.66 -32.45 -8.68
N ALA A 258 -4.73 -32.73 -7.93
CA ALA A 258 -5.28 -31.83 -6.92
C ALA A 258 -4.13 -31.31 -6.06
N ALA A 259 -3.95 -29.99 -6.03
CA ALA A 259 -2.89 -29.36 -5.27
C ALA A 259 -2.92 -29.91 -3.85
N LYS A 260 -1.83 -30.57 -3.42
CA LYS A 260 -1.70 -31.01 -2.03
C LYS A 260 -1.94 -29.77 -1.17
N PRO A 261 -3.00 -29.75 -0.36
CA PRO A 261 -3.31 -28.61 0.49
C PRO A 261 -2.12 -28.31 1.41
N PRO A 262 -1.92 -27.05 1.81
CA PRO A 262 -0.81 -26.66 2.67
C PRO A 262 -0.77 -27.53 3.92
N ILE A 263 0.44 -27.93 4.32
CA ILE A 263 0.69 -28.70 5.54
C ILE A 263 0.45 -27.75 6.72
N THR A 264 -0.81 -27.54 7.07
CA THR A 264 -1.16 -26.94 8.37
C THR A 264 -0.74 -27.94 9.46
N PRO A 265 -0.21 -27.51 10.61
CA PRO A 265 0.17 -28.39 11.72
C PRO A 265 -0.93 -29.41 12.08
N HIS A 266 -2.20 -29.00 11.99
CA HIS A 266 -3.37 -29.85 12.18
C HIS A 266 -3.57 -30.99 11.16
N ARG A 267 -2.74 -31.09 10.11
CA ARG A 267 -2.74 -32.18 9.13
C ARG A 267 -1.57 -33.15 9.33
N ASP A 268 -0.59 -32.78 10.14
CA ASP A 268 0.46 -33.71 10.53
C ASP A 268 -0.17 -34.82 11.40
N PRO A 269 -0.04 -36.11 11.01
CA PRO A 269 -0.57 -37.22 11.80
C PRO A 269 0.02 -37.27 13.22
N ILE A 270 1.25 -36.80 13.40
CA ILE A 270 1.92 -36.73 14.68
C ILE A 270 1.26 -35.65 15.55
N TYR A 271 1.08 -34.45 15.01
CA TYR A 271 0.41 -33.36 15.74
C TYR A 271 -1.00 -33.79 16.17
N ARG A 272 -1.75 -34.47 15.29
CA ARG A 272 -3.08 -35.01 15.65
C ARG A 272 -3.02 -36.06 16.74
N ALA A 273 -2.02 -36.94 16.73
CA ALA A 273 -1.83 -37.94 17.76
C ALA A 273 -1.52 -37.29 19.12
N ILE A 274 -0.64 -36.27 19.14
CA ILE A 274 -0.34 -35.49 20.35
C ILE A 274 -1.59 -34.76 20.84
N PHE A 275 -2.27 -34.01 19.96
CA PHE A 275 -3.48 -33.27 20.27
C PHE A 275 -4.59 -34.19 20.84
N GLY A 276 -4.78 -35.35 20.21
CA GLY A 276 -5.74 -36.37 20.66
C GLY A 276 -5.39 -36.96 22.02
N ALA A 277 -4.11 -37.19 22.30
CA ALA A 277 -3.65 -37.76 23.56
C ALA A 277 -3.78 -36.80 24.76
N ILE A 278 -3.68 -35.48 24.54
CA ILE A 278 -3.88 -34.47 25.59
C ILE A 278 -5.37 -34.34 25.95
N GLY A 279 -6.24 -34.42 24.94
CA GLY A 279 -7.69 -34.27 25.10
C GLY A 279 -8.14 -32.81 25.22
N ARG A 280 -9.46 -32.61 25.37
CA ARG A 280 -10.10 -31.27 25.35
C ARG A 280 -10.20 -30.58 26.72
N GLY A 281 -9.63 -31.16 27.77
CA GLY A 281 -9.81 -30.69 29.16
C GLY A 281 -8.87 -29.56 29.61
N MET A 282 -7.99 -29.09 28.73
CA MET A 282 -7.01 -28.03 29.01
C MET A 282 -7.40 -26.75 28.26
N ALA A 283 -7.09 -25.56 28.79
CA ALA A 283 -7.31 -24.31 28.06
C ALA A 283 -6.50 -24.31 26.74
N ASP A 284 -7.02 -23.69 25.68
CA ASP A 284 -6.46 -23.83 24.33
C ASP A 284 -5.03 -23.27 24.22
N ASP A 285 -4.71 -22.21 24.96
CA ASP A 285 -3.38 -21.62 25.06
C ASP A 285 -2.37 -22.55 25.73
N LEU A 286 -2.71 -23.11 26.88
CA LEU A 286 -1.88 -24.10 27.58
C LEU A 286 -1.73 -25.39 26.77
N ARG A 287 -2.76 -25.75 26.01
CA ARG A 287 -2.75 -26.93 25.15
C ARG A 287 -1.75 -26.77 24.00
N ASP A 288 -1.74 -25.62 23.35
CA ASP A 288 -0.80 -25.35 22.24
C ASP A 288 0.65 -25.31 22.73
N ASP A 289 0.90 -24.70 23.91
CA ASP A 289 2.23 -24.72 24.55
C ASP A 289 2.65 -26.18 24.89
N ALA A 290 1.75 -26.97 25.48
CA ALA A 290 2.02 -28.37 25.82
C ALA A 290 2.24 -29.26 24.58
N ILE A 291 1.53 -29.01 23.47
CA ILE A 291 1.75 -29.72 22.21
C ILE A 291 3.14 -29.40 21.65
N SER A 292 3.54 -28.13 21.71
CA SER A 292 4.85 -27.70 21.23
C SER A 292 5.98 -28.37 22.02
N GLU A 293 5.89 -28.40 23.34
CA GLU A 293 6.86 -29.07 24.21
C GLU A 293 6.93 -30.59 23.99
N LEU A 294 5.78 -31.27 23.85
CA LEU A 294 5.74 -32.70 23.55
C LEU A 294 6.32 -33.01 22.17
N TRP A 295 6.09 -32.14 21.19
CA TRP A 295 6.66 -32.28 19.85
C TRP A 295 8.17 -32.11 19.86
N ILE A 296 8.70 -31.11 20.60
CA ILE A 296 10.15 -30.90 20.79
C ILE A 296 10.77 -32.11 21.50
N ALA A 297 10.16 -32.60 22.59
CA ALA A 297 10.67 -33.76 23.31
C ALA A 297 10.72 -35.02 22.42
N MET A 298 9.76 -35.18 21.51
CA MET A 298 9.76 -36.26 20.54
C MET A 298 10.83 -36.07 19.45
N ALA A 299 11.02 -34.85 18.95
CA ALA A 299 12.06 -34.53 17.97
C ALA A 299 13.49 -34.75 18.53
N GLU A 300 13.68 -34.52 19.82
CA GLU A 300 14.94 -34.79 20.54
C GLU A 300 15.11 -36.26 20.95
N GLY A 301 14.14 -37.14 20.68
CA GLY A 301 14.18 -38.55 21.06
C GLY A 301 13.98 -38.80 22.55
N ARG A 302 13.59 -37.79 23.34
CA ARG A 302 13.27 -37.94 24.77
C ARG A 302 11.93 -38.65 25.02
N LEU A 303 11.04 -38.66 24.02
CA LEU A 303 9.71 -39.22 24.15
C LEU A 303 9.27 -39.91 22.85
N ASP A 304 8.76 -41.14 22.96
CA ASP A 304 8.23 -41.88 21.82
C ASP A 304 6.72 -41.62 21.62
N LEU A 305 6.23 -41.76 20.39
CA LEU A 305 4.83 -41.51 20.04
C LEU A 305 3.87 -42.44 20.81
N GLU A 306 4.25 -43.69 21.08
CA GLU A 306 3.45 -44.60 21.89
C GLU A 306 3.40 -44.17 23.37
N ALA A 307 4.49 -43.60 23.89
CA ALA A 307 4.51 -43.01 25.22
C ALA A 307 3.56 -41.81 25.31
N ILE A 308 3.49 -40.97 24.26
CA ILE A 308 2.50 -39.88 24.16
C ILE A 308 1.08 -40.44 24.12
N ARG A 309 0.80 -41.49 23.34
CA ARG A 309 -0.55 -42.08 23.28
C ARG A 309 -1.02 -42.63 24.64
N LYS A 310 -0.11 -43.28 25.38
CA LYS A 310 -0.41 -43.90 26.68
C LYS A 310 -0.45 -42.91 27.85
N GLY A 311 0.31 -41.81 27.76
CA GLY A 311 0.55 -40.90 28.89
C GLY A 311 0.41 -39.41 28.60
N GLY A 312 0.10 -39.01 27.37
CA GLY A 312 0.20 -37.64 26.87
C GLY A 312 -0.60 -36.63 27.70
N ARG A 313 -1.78 -37.01 28.20
CA ARG A 313 -2.55 -36.16 29.12
C ARG A 313 -1.79 -35.85 30.41
N ARG A 314 -1.21 -36.86 31.08
CA ARG A 314 -0.45 -36.64 32.33
C ARG A 314 0.76 -35.77 32.09
N GLU A 315 1.48 -36.04 30.99
CA GLU A 315 2.68 -35.29 30.65
C GLU A 315 2.36 -33.84 30.26
N ALA A 316 1.28 -33.61 29.51
CA ALA A 316 0.81 -32.27 29.19
C ALA A 316 0.39 -31.50 30.45
N TRP A 317 -0.26 -32.13 31.43
CA TRP A 317 -0.57 -31.49 32.71
C TRP A 317 0.68 -31.13 33.50
N ARG A 318 1.70 -32.00 33.51
CA ARG A 318 3.00 -31.72 34.13
C ARG A 318 3.69 -30.51 33.47
N ILE A 319 3.63 -30.42 32.14
CA ILE A 319 4.17 -29.28 31.38
C ILE A 319 3.37 -28.01 31.69
N ALA A 320 2.03 -28.09 31.68
CA ALA A 320 1.17 -26.95 31.98
C ALA A 320 1.34 -26.45 33.42
N GLU A 321 1.52 -27.34 34.39
CA GLU A 321 1.85 -27.01 35.78
C GLU A 321 3.20 -26.29 35.86
N LYS A 322 4.25 -26.83 35.22
CA LYS A 322 5.56 -26.17 35.15
C LYS A 322 5.47 -24.78 34.50
N LEU A 323 4.70 -24.64 33.43
CA LEU A 323 4.48 -23.35 32.77
C LEU A 323 3.71 -22.38 33.68
N THR A 324 2.70 -22.87 34.39
CA THR A 324 1.89 -22.05 35.29
C THR A 324 2.70 -21.62 36.51
N ASP A 325 3.48 -22.51 37.11
CA ASP A 325 4.38 -22.22 38.23
C ASP A 325 5.48 -21.23 37.84
N SER A 326 6.06 -21.40 36.64
CA SER A 326 7.04 -20.47 36.09
C SER A 326 6.47 -19.06 35.90
N ARG A 327 5.14 -18.93 35.76
CA ARG A 327 4.42 -17.65 35.61
C ARG A 327 3.85 -17.13 36.93
N ARG A 328 3.46 -17.99 37.87
CA ARG A 328 2.83 -17.58 39.15
C ARG A 328 3.82 -17.05 40.19
N ASN A 329 5.05 -17.56 40.21
CA ASN A 329 6.02 -17.24 41.27
C ASN A 329 7.09 -16.23 40.86
N ARG A 330 6.96 -15.56 39.71
CA ARG A 330 7.87 -14.45 39.39
C ARG A 330 7.38 -13.21 40.11
N SER A 331 8.20 -12.72 41.04
CA SER A 331 8.03 -11.34 41.53
C SER A 331 7.99 -10.41 40.31
N ILE A 332 7.22 -9.33 40.42
CA ILE A 332 7.22 -8.29 39.38
C ILE A 332 8.63 -7.71 39.21
N ASP A 333 9.44 -7.76 40.28
CA ASP A 333 10.84 -7.33 40.31
C ASP A 333 11.82 -8.42 39.84
N ALA A 334 11.34 -9.62 39.48
CA ALA A 334 12.21 -10.68 39.02
C ALA A 334 12.76 -10.32 37.63
N GLU A 335 14.08 -10.42 37.49
CA GLU A 335 14.77 -10.23 36.22
C GLU A 335 14.28 -11.25 35.16
N ILE A 336 14.03 -10.74 33.97
CA ILE A 336 13.62 -11.46 32.77
C ILE A 336 14.83 -11.51 31.83
N GLY A 337 15.49 -12.66 31.82
CA GLY A 337 16.67 -12.89 31.00
C GLY A 337 17.94 -12.30 31.62
N ASP A 338 19.04 -12.36 30.86
CA ASP A 338 20.37 -11.95 31.34
C ASP A 338 20.65 -10.45 31.15
N ASP A 339 19.67 -9.70 30.65
CA ASP A 339 19.80 -8.30 30.25
C ASP A 339 19.44 -7.33 31.39
N GLY A 340 19.08 -7.84 32.57
CA GLY A 340 18.74 -7.04 33.76
C GLY A 340 17.37 -6.35 33.70
N PHE A 341 16.52 -6.66 32.71
CA PHE A 341 15.14 -6.15 32.66
C PHE A 341 14.27 -6.88 33.66
N THR A 342 13.41 -6.17 34.40
CA THR A 342 12.39 -6.76 35.26
C THR A 342 11.05 -6.90 34.52
N LEU A 343 10.11 -7.67 35.06
CA LEU A 343 8.75 -7.74 34.51
C LEU A 343 8.08 -6.35 34.53
N LEU A 344 8.40 -5.54 35.54
CA LEU A 344 7.93 -4.17 35.67
C LEU A 344 8.35 -3.29 34.48
N ASP A 345 9.55 -3.50 33.93
CA ASP A 345 10.06 -2.73 32.78
C ASP A 345 9.32 -3.05 31.46
N VAL A 346 8.72 -4.23 31.37
CA VAL A 346 7.98 -4.69 30.19
C VAL A 346 6.49 -4.37 30.31
N MET A 347 5.99 -4.18 31.54
CA MET A 347 4.62 -3.74 31.78
C MET A 347 4.50 -2.26 31.41
N ARG A 348 3.80 -2.02 30.31
CA ARG A 348 3.50 -0.68 29.84
C ARG A 348 2.52 -0.02 30.81
N ASP A 349 3.02 0.86 31.66
CA ASP A 349 2.20 1.69 32.54
C ASP A 349 1.69 2.91 31.79
N ASP A 350 0.53 2.76 31.15
CA ASP A 350 -0.14 3.87 30.47
C ASP A 350 -0.70 4.92 31.46
N SER A 351 -0.80 4.60 32.77
CA SER A 351 -1.31 5.55 33.77
C SER A 351 -0.33 6.69 34.08
N ALA A 352 0.98 6.42 33.99
CA ALA A 352 2.00 7.45 34.08
C ALA A 352 1.96 8.42 32.88
N ALA A 353 1.60 7.93 31.70
CA ALA A 353 1.42 8.77 30.52
C ALA A 353 0.17 9.66 30.65
N ASP A 354 -0.95 9.09 31.09
CA ASP A 354 -2.20 9.83 31.33
C ASP A 354 -2.03 10.91 32.41
N TRP A 355 -1.30 10.61 33.50
CA TRP A 355 -1.00 11.58 34.55
C TRP A 355 -0.09 12.72 34.07
N LEU A 356 0.89 12.43 33.21
CA LEU A 356 1.76 13.46 32.61
C LEU A 356 1.01 14.37 31.62
N GLU A 357 0.02 13.83 30.91
CA GLU A 357 -0.90 14.62 30.08
C GLU A 357 -1.81 15.51 30.95
N GLU A 358 -2.35 14.99 32.05
CA GLU A 358 -3.18 15.77 32.98
C GLU A 358 -2.40 16.89 33.67
N MET A 359 -1.14 16.65 34.03
CA MET A 359 -0.25 17.66 34.62
C MET A 359 0.29 18.68 33.61
N GLY A 360 -0.10 18.57 32.33
CA GLY A 360 0.35 19.47 31.26
C GLY A 360 1.84 19.38 30.95
N ALA A 361 2.50 18.29 31.37
CA ALA A 361 3.93 18.06 31.16
C ALA A 361 4.25 17.68 29.71
N THR A 362 3.27 17.20 28.96
CA THR A 362 3.37 16.86 27.54
C THR A 362 2.54 17.84 26.70
N VAL A 363 3.13 19.00 26.38
CA VAL A 363 2.59 19.91 25.36
C VAL A 363 2.96 19.35 23.99
N TRP A 364 1.97 18.80 23.27
CA TRP A 364 2.11 18.31 21.89
C TRP A 364 2.29 19.45 20.87
#